data_AF-A0A6A1WTE2-F1
#
_entry.id   AF-A0A6A1WTE2-F1
#
_cell.length_a   1.000
_cell.length_b   1.000
_cell.length_c   1.000
_cell.angle_alpha   90.00
_cell.angle_beta   90.00
_cell.angle_gamma   90.00
#
_symmetry.space_group_name_H-M   'P 1'
#
loop_
_entity.id
_entity.type
_entity.pdbx_description
1 polymer ?
#
loop_
_entity_poly.entity_id
_entity_poly.type
_entity_poly.pdbx_seq_one_letter_code
_entity_poly.pdbx_strand_id
1 'polypeptide(L)'
;MPTKELRLTNWSRFPFKYLPMDFNPDNLVELKMRGSTIEKLWKGNKSLGSLKFLDLSGSEWLMETPNFFKAQNLEMIDLEGCKSLTKVHHPLEVSNGLNS
;
A
#
# COMPACT_ATOMS: atom_id res chain seq x y z
N MET A 1 5.29 -18.37 22.78
CA MET A 1 4.63 -17.16 22.24
C MET A 1 4.50 -17.34 20.74
N PRO A 2 3.35 -17.06 20.09
CA PRO A 2 3.28 -17.15 18.65
C PRO A 2 4.21 -16.07 18.08
N THR A 3 5.17 -16.49 17.28
CA THR A 3 6.02 -15.57 16.52
C THR A 3 5.12 -14.76 15.59
N LYS A 4 5.28 -13.44 15.57
CA LYS A 4 4.69 -12.62 14.50
C LYS A 4 5.36 -13.04 13.20
N GLU A 5 4.73 -13.97 12.48
CA GLU A 5 5.22 -14.41 11.18
C GLU A 5 5.10 -13.26 10.20
N LEU A 6 6.23 -12.91 9.58
CA LEU A 6 6.30 -11.94 8.50
C LEU A 6 5.66 -12.54 7.25
N ARG A 7 4.89 -11.74 6.52
CA ARG A 7 4.13 -12.19 5.35
C ARG A 7 4.55 -11.44 4.09
N LEU A 8 4.82 -12.20 3.04
CA LEU A 8 4.98 -11.72 1.67
C LEU A 8 3.79 -12.22 0.85
N THR A 9 3.11 -11.33 0.14
CA THR A 9 1.88 -11.67 -0.58
C THR A 9 1.93 -11.23 -2.03
N ASN A 10 1.63 -12.15 -2.95
CA ASN A 10 1.40 -11.84 -4.36
C ASN A 10 -0.02 -12.25 -4.76
N TRP A 11 -0.84 -11.23 -5.05
CA TRP A 11 -2.19 -11.33 -5.56
C TRP A 11 -2.33 -10.53 -6.86
N SER A 12 -1.41 -10.72 -7.78
CA SER A 12 -1.53 -10.15 -9.13
C SER A 12 -2.86 -10.57 -9.78
N ARG A 13 -3.51 -9.63 -10.48
CA ARG A 13 -4.85 -9.77 -11.09
C ARG A 13 -5.95 -10.07 -10.07
N PHE A 14 -5.87 -9.48 -8.88
CA PHE A 14 -6.92 -9.62 -7.87
C PHE A 14 -8.25 -9.06 -8.41
N PRO A 15 -9.34 -9.85 -8.42
CA PRO A 15 -10.55 -9.52 -9.18
C PRO A 15 -11.58 -8.71 -8.39
N PHE A 16 -11.29 -8.39 -7.12
CA PHE A 16 -12.21 -7.63 -6.29
C PHE A 16 -11.75 -6.19 -6.11
N LYS A 17 -12.72 -5.31 -5.87
CA LYS A 17 -12.51 -3.87 -5.72
C LYS A 17 -11.78 -3.49 -4.43
N TYR A 18 -11.85 -4.35 -3.41
CA TYR A 18 -11.31 -4.11 -2.06
C TYR A 18 -10.82 -5.42 -1.45
N LEU A 19 -9.80 -5.36 -0.60
CA LEU A 19 -9.46 -6.46 0.30
C LEU A 19 -10.53 -6.60 1.41
N PRO A 20 -10.65 -7.81 2.00
CA PRO A 20 -11.55 -8.05 3.12
C PRO A 20 -11.32 -7.06 4.28
N MET A 21 -12.40 -6.67 4.98
CA MET A 21 -12.33 -5.66 6.04
C MET A 21 -11.49 -6.12 7.24
N ASP A 22 -11.50 -7.42 7.50
CA ASP A 22 -10.72 -8.16 8.50
C ASP A 22 -9.27 -8.44 8.08
N PHE A 23 -8.86 -8.02 6.88
CA PHE A 23 -7.46 -8.12 6.47
C PHE A 23 -6.56 -7.34 7.44
N ASN A 24 -5.63 -8.05 8.09
CA ASN A 24 -4.62 -7.47 8.97
C ASN A 24 -3.26 -7.35 8.26
N PRO A 25 -2.77 -6.13 7.97
CA PRO A 25 -1.46 -5.89 7.39
C PRO A 25 -0.29 -5.78 8.39
N ASP A 26 -0.51 -5.95 9.70
CA ASP A 26 0.51 -5.66 10.73
C ASP A 26 1.87 -6.35 10.51
N ASN A 27 1.88 -7.58 10.00
CA ASN A 27 3.11 -8.33 9.70
C ASN A 27 3.38 -8.44 8.19
N LEU A 28 2.67 -7.69 7.35
CA LEU A 28 2.85 -7.70 5.91
C LEU A 28 4.11 -6.92 5.55
N VAL A 29 5.08 -7.59 4.94
CA VAL A 29 6.35 -7.01 4.51
C VAL A 29 6.31 -6.62 3.03
N GLU A 30 5.67 -7.44 2.21
CA GLU A 30 5.53 -7.20 0.78
C GLU A 30 4.09 -7.49 0.32
N LEU A 31 3.55 -6.60 -0.50
CA LEU A 31 2.27 -6.80 -1.18
C LEU A 31 2.40 -6.46 -2.66
N LYS A 32 2.25 -7.47 -3.51
CA LYS A 32 2.15 -7.34 -4.97
C LYS A 32 0.72 -7.60 -5.42
N MET A 33 0.09 -6.64 -6.06
CA MET A 33 -1.27 -6.73 -6.60
C MET A 33 -1.34 -6.15 -8.02
N ARG A 34 -0.37 -6.50 -8.87
CA ARG A 34 -0.25 -5.99 -10.23
C ARG A 34 -1.51 -6.26 -11.07
N GLY A 35 -1.94 -5.30 -11.88
CA GLY A 35 -3.05 -5.47 -12.82
C GLY A 35 -4.38 -5.82 -12.14
N SER A 36 -4.59 -5.38 -10.91
CA SER A 36 -5.79 -5.73 -10.15
C SER A 36 -6.93 -4.75 -10.43
N THR A 37 -8.17 -5.21 -10.19
CA THR A 37 -9.37 -4.37 -10.33
C THR A 37 -9.68 -3.58 -9.06
N ILE A 38 -8.69 -3.38 -8.19
CA ILE A 38 -8.88 -2.68 -6.93
C ILE A 38 -9.17 -1.21 -7.18
N GLU A 39 -10.13 -0.67 -6.45
CA GLU A 39 -10.43 0.76 -6.42
C GLU A 39 -9.72 1.42 -5.24
N LYS A 40 -9.68 0.70 -4.11
CA LYS A 40 -8.94 1.03 -2.89
C LYS A 40 -8.52 -0.28 -2.22
N LEU A 41 -7.37 -0.32 -1.56
CA LEU A 41 -6.91 -1.55 -0.90
C LEU A 41 -7.85 -2.01 0.21
N TRP A 42 -8.26 -1.11 1.11
CA TRP A 42 -9.20 -1.38 2.19
C TRP A 42 -9.86 -0.09 2.66
N LYS A 43 -10.95 -0.22 3.41
CA LYS A 43 -11.61 0.92 4.05
C LYS A 43 -10.93 1.26 5.38
N GLY A 44 -10.82 2.57 5.66
CA GLY A 44 -10.24 3.09 6.90
C GLY A 44 -8.71 3.04 6.95
N ASN A 45 -8.16 3.42 8.10
CA ASN A 45 -6.72 3.43 8.33
C ASN A 45 -6.27 2.09 8.93
N LYS A 46 -5.24 1.48 8.34
CA LYS A 46 -4.57 0.29 8.89
C LYS A 46 -3.10 0.58 9.11
N SER A 47 -2.50 -0.05 10.12
CA SER A 47 -1.06 0.08 10.37
C SER A 47 -0.28 -0.67 9.31
N LEU A 48 0.71 -0.02 8.70
CA LEU A 48 1.60 -0.62 7.70
C LEU A 48 3.02 -0.71 8.23
N GLY A 49 3.17 -0.86 9.55
CA GLY A 49 4.46 -0.75 10.23
C GLY A 49 5.53 -1.72 9.72
N SER A 50 5.15 -2.91 9.25
CA SER A 50 6.11 -3.89 8.70
C SER A 50 6.30 -3.80 7.18
N LEU A 51 5.48 -3.00 6.48
CA LEU A 51 5.45 -2.98 5.03
C LEU A 51 6.68 -2.29 4.46
N LYS A 52 7.40 -3.00 3.59
CA LYS A 52 8.58 -2.51 2.86
C LYS A 52 8.30 -2.25 1.39
N PHE A 53 7.54 -3.14 0.76
CA PHE A 53 7.29 -3.11 -0.67
C PHE A 53 5.80 -3.19 -0.99
N LEU A 54 5.31 -2.21 -1.74
CA LEU A 54 3.94 -2.19 -2.25
C LEU A 54 3.95 -2.01 -3.76
N ASP A 55 3.39 -2.96 -4.49
CA ASP A 55 3.32 -2.91 -5.94
C ASP A 55 1.87 -3.07 -6.39
N LEU A 56 1.30 -1.98 -6.88
CA LEU A 56 -0.05 -1.91 -7.42
C LEU A 56 -0.03 -1.62 -8.93
N SER A 57 1.13 -1.75 -9.58
CA SER A 57 1.32 -1.40 -11.00
C SER A 57 0.27 -2.04 -11.91
N GLY A 58 -0.21 -1.32 -12.91
CA GLY A 58 -1.24 -1.73 -13.84
C GLY A 58 -2.65 -1.82 -13.25
N SER A 59 -2.88 -1.43 -11.99
CA SER A 59 -4.22 -1.38 -11.40
C SER A 59 -4.96 -0.14 -11.87
N GLU A 60 -5.49 -0.19 -13.10
CA GLU A 60 -6.02 0.98 -13.81
C GLU A 60 -7.18 1.68 -13.09
N TRP A 61 -7.89 0.96 -12.22
CA TRP A 61 -9.06 1.43 -11.47
C TRP A 61 -8.73 1.94 -10.06
N LEU A 62 -7.47 1.86 -9.63
CA LEU A 62 -7.05 2.34 -8.32
C LEU A 62 -7.28 3.85 -8.22
N MET A 63 -8.12 4.29 -7.28
CA MET A 63 -8.50 5.70 -7.11
C MET A 63 -7.67 6.41 -6.04
N GLU A 64 -7.32 5.71 -4.96
CA GLU A 64 -6.50 6.26 -3.87
C GLU A 64 -5.56 5.21 -3.26
N THR A 65 -4.41 5.68 -2.76
CA THR A 65 -3.48 4.84 -1.99
C THR A 65 -3.90 4.72 -0.52
N PRO A 66 -3.42 3.70 0.22
CA PRO A 66 -3.47 3.72 1.68
C PRO A 66 -2.74 4.92 2.26
N ASN A 67 -3.09 5.28 3.51
CA ASN A 67 -2.34 6.26 4.26
C ASN A 67 -0.98 5.68 4.72
N PHE A 68 0.12 6.24 4.22
CA PHE A 68 1.48 5.80 4.54
C PHE A 68 2.09 6.47 5.77
N PHE A 69 1.37 7.34 6.49
CA PHE A 69 1.89 8.04 7.67
C PHE A 69 2.52 7.11 8.73
N LYS A 70 1.99 5.89 8.89
CA LYS A 70 2.51 4.88 9.83
C LYS A 70 3.33 3.77 9.16
N ALA A 71 3.66 3.92 7.88
CA ALA A 71 4.44 2.94 7.11
C ALA A 71 5.95 3.26 7.21
N GLN A 72 6.50 3.19 8.42
CA GLN A 72 7.88 3.64 8.69
C GLN A 72 8.96 2.82 7.99
N ASN A 73 8.67 1.56 7.65
CA ASN A 73 9.59 0.66 6.97
C ASN A 73 9.41 0.66 5.45
N LEU A 74 8.58 1.53 4.88
CA LEU A 74 8.24 1.53 3.46
C LEU A 74 9.43 2.02 2.63
N GLU A 75 9.97 1.13 1.80
CA GLU A 75 11.14 1.38 0.96
C GLU A 75 10.74 1.73 -0.48
N MET A 76 9.68 1.10 -1.00
CA MET A 76 9.25 1.31 -2.39
C MET A 76 7.73 1.14 -2.57
N ILE A 77 7.18 2.02 -3.42
CA ILE A 77 5.82 1.91 -3.93
C ILE A 77 5.89 1.96 -5.45
N ASP A 78 5.31 0.96 -6.13
CA ASP A 78 5.10 0.97 -7.56
C ASP A 78 3.61 1.18 -7.88
N LEU A 79 3.31 2.29 -8.56
CA LEU A 79 1.97 2.69 -9.00
C LEU A 79 1.94 2.92 -10.53
N GLU A 80 2.93 2.41 -11.27
CA GLU A 80 3.00 2.58 -12.72
C GLU A 80 1.71 2.08 -13.39
N GLY A 81 1.14 2.84 -14.33
CA GLY A 81 -0.07 2.42 -15.05
C GLY A 81 -1.38 2.49 -14.26
N CYS A 82 -1.39 3.04 -13.04
CA CYS A 82 -2.61 3.33 -12.28
C CYS A 82 -3.35 4.56 -12.84
N LYS A 83 -4.15 4.37 -13.89
CA LYS A 83 -4.77 5.46 -14.68
C LYS A 83 -5.81 6.29 -13.92
N SER A 84 -6.55 5.67 -12.99
CA SER A 84 -7.63 6.34 -12.23
C SER A 84 -7.16 6.98 -10.91
N LEU A 85 -5.85 6.95 -10.64
CA LEU A 85 -5.30 7.38 -9.36
C LEU A 85 -5.35 8.91 -9.24
N THR A 86 -6.17 9.40 -8.31
CA THR A 86 -6.38 10.84 -8.09
C THR A 86 -5.88 11.32 -6.73
N LYS A 87 -5.68 10.39 -5.78
CA LYS A 87 -5.28 10.72 -4.41
C LYS A 87 -4.13 9.85 -3.94
N VAL A 88 -2.98 10.48 -3.74
CA VAL A 88 -1.79 9.85 -3.14
C VAL A 88 -1.62 10.39 -1.72
N HIS A 89 -1.66 9.50 -0.75
CA HIS A 89 -1.41 9.85 0.65
C HIS A 89 0.08 9.77 0.95
N HIS A 90 0.81 10.87 0.77
CA HIS A 90 2.24 10.92 1.04
C HIS A 90 2.57 10.71 2.53
N PRO A 91 3.64 9.96 2.87
CA PRO A 91 4.31 10.09 4.15
C PRO A 91 5.06 11.43 4.13
N LEU A 92 4.53 12.47 4.78
CA LEU A 92 5.25 13.74 4.89
C LEU A 92 6.32 13.66 5.97
N GLU A 93 7.59 13.79 5.56
CA GLU A 93 8.49 14.81 6.10
C GLU A 93 8.96 15.69 4.92
N VAL A 94 8.41 16.90 4.81
CA VAL A 94 9.14 18.03 4.23
C VAL A 94 9.61 18.84 5.42
N SER A 95 10.74 18.44 6.01
CA SER A 95 11.57 19.36 6.77
C SER A 95 12.50 20.05 5.77
N ASN A 96 11.99 21.10 5.11
CA ASN A 96 12.86 22.07 4.45
C ASN A 96 13.66 22.80 5.54
N GLY A 97 14.76 22.20 5.96
CA GLY A 97 15.85 22.90 6.63
C GLY A 97 16.59 23.74 5.58
N LEU A 98 16.48 25.06 5.76
CA LEU A 98 17.37 26.15 5.32
C LEU A 98 18.41 25.81 4.23
N ASN A 99 18.32 26.52 3.09
CA ASN A 99 19.45 27.05 2.33
C ASN A 99 18.95 28.12 1.34
N SER A 100 18.75 29.35 1.83
CA SER A 100 18.95 30.65 1.16
C SER A 100 18.60 31.76 2.17
#